data_AF-A0A443YFQ7-F1
#
_entry.id   AF-A0A443YFQ7-F1
#
_cell.length_a   1.000
_cell.length_b   1.000
_cell.length_c   1.000
_cell.angle_alpha   90.00
_cell.angle_beta   90.00
_cell.angle_gamma   90.00
#
_symmetry.space_group_name_H-M   'P 1'
#
loop_
_entity.id
_entity.type
_entity.pdbx_description
1 polymer ?
#
loop_
_entity_poly.entity_id
_entity_poly.type
_entity_poly.pdbx_seq_one_letter_code
_entity_poly.pdbx_strand_id
1 'polypeptide(L)'
;MVKHFDLKAALDFIRKGYTKGKEPFHFTASELANAISISEKKAIEVLEKINNRAQFWRGSFASNGDSLVVSSTVFERIKDWFK
;
A
#
# COMPACT_ATOMS: atom_id res chain seq x y z
N MET A 1 13.19 9.71 3.02
CA MET A 1 12.09 10.65 2.69
C MET A 1 11.34 10.12 1.47
N VAL A 2 10.11 9.65 1.67
CA VAL A 2 9.26 9.11 0.58
C VAL A 2 8.96 10.19 -0.46
N LYS A 3 9.28 9.94 -1.73
CA LYS A 3 8.99 10.88 -2.81
C LYS A 3 7.51 10.78 -3.21
N HIS A 4 6.96 11.87 -3.71
CA HIS A 4 5.58 11.93 -4.21
C HIS A 4 5.31 10.87 -5.29
N PHE A 5 6.31 10.59 -6.14
CA PHE A 5 6.26 9.53 -7.15
C PHE A 5 6.10 8.12 -6.54
N ASP A 6 6.88 7.79 -5.50
CA ASP A 6 6.82 6.49 -4.85
C ASP A 6 5.43 6.24 -4.21
N LEU A 7 4.87 7.29 -3.62
CA LEU A 7 3.54 7.25 -2.99
C LEU A 7 2.43 7.03 -4.03
N LYS A 8 2.48 7.76 -5.15
CA LYS A 8 1.53 7.58 -6.26
C LYS A 8 1.62 6.17 -6.86
N ALA A 9 2.84 5.70 -7.12
CA ALA A 9 3.07 4.36 -7.69
C ALA A 9 2.55 3.26 -6.76
N ALA A 10 2.74 3.39 -5.44
CA ALA A 10 2.21 2.44 -4.48
C ALA A 10 0.68 2.41 -4.41
N LEU A 11 0.03 3.57 -4.51
CA LEU A 11 -1.42 3.64 -4.55
C LEU A 11 -1.99 3.06 -5.85
N ASP A 12 -1.34 3.30 -6.98
CA ASP A 12 -1.73 2.70 -8.25
C ASP A 12 -1.57 1.17 -8.22
N PHE A 13 -0.52 0.64 -7.58
CA PHE A 13 -0.37 -0.79 -7.34
C PHE A 13 -1.55 -1.35 -6.53
N ILE A 14 -1.88 -0.72 -5.39
CA ILE A 14 -3.01 -1.14 -4.55
C ILE A 14 -4.33 -1.07 -5.33
N ARG A 15 -4.56 -0.02 -6.10
CA ARG A 15 -5.78 0.14 -6.91
C ARG A 15 -5.92 -0.93 -7.98
N LYS A 16 -4.83 -1.25 -8.69
CA LYS A 16 -4.80 -2.32 -9.69
C LYS A 16 -5.00 -3.70 -9.04
N GLY A 17 -4.44 -3.92 -7.86
CA GLY A 17 -4.64 -5.14 -7.09
C GLY A 17 -6.10 -5.35 -6.71
N TYR A 18 -6.73 -4.30 -6.18
CA TYR A 18 -8.12 -4.30 -5.75
C TYR A 18 -9.11 -4.49 -6.93
N THR A 19 -8.94 -3.73 -8.01
CA THR A 19 -9.84 -3.77 -9.19
C THR A 19 -9.79 -5.06 -10.01
N LYS A 20 -8.74 -5.90 -9.86
CA LYS A 20 -8.62 -7.19 -10.56
C LYS A 20 -9.49 -8.31 -9.95
N GLY A 21 -10.51 -7.99 -9.15
CA GLY A 21 -11.39 -8.96 -8.51
C GLY A 21 -10.73 -9.76 -7.38
N LYS A 22 -9.57 -9.30 -6.90
CA LYS A 22 -8.87 -9.86 -5.74
C LYS A 22 -9.25 -9.07 -4.51
N GLU A 23 -10.53 -9.04 -4.18
CA GLU A 23 -11.02 -8.41 -2.96
C GLU A 23 -11.22 -9.49 -1.88
N PRO A 24 -10.64 -9.36 -0.68
CA PRO A 24 -9.68 -8.33 -0.26
C PRO A 24 -8.31 -8.50 -0.94
N PHE A 25 -7.60 -7.39 -1.18
CA PHE A 25 -6.32 -7.42 -1.89
C PHE A 25 -5.19 -7.71 -0.91
N HIS A 26 -4.54 -8.85 -1.11
CA HIS A 26 -3.41 -9.33 -0.33
C HIS A 26 -2.11 -9.05 -1.06
N PHE A 27 -1.14 -8.43 -0.39
CA PHE A 27 0.20 -8.20 -0.91
C PHE A 27 1.23 -8.05 0.21
N THR A 28 2.51 -8.15 -0.09
CA THR A 28 3.61 -7.95 0.87
C THR A 28 4.38 -6.67 0.55
N ALA A 29 5.16 -6.17 1.52
CA ALA A 29 6.06 -5.04 1.28
C ALA A 29 7.07 -5.34 0.16
N SER A 30 7.54 -6.59 0.05
CA SER A 30 8.47 -7.04 -0.98
C SER A 30 7.81 -7.07 -2.37
N GLU A 31 6.55 -7.50 -2.48
CA GLU A 31 5.79 -7.43 -3.75
C GLU A 31 5.59 -5.98 -4.22
N LEU A 32 5.28 -5.07 -3.29
CA LEU A 32 5.22 -3.65 -3.61
C LEU A 32 6.58 -3.13 -4.08
N ALA A 33 7.63 -3.42 -3.32
CA ALA A 33 9.00 -2.99 -3.61
C ALA A 33 9.44 -3.42 -5.01
N ASN A 34 9.17 -4.67 -5.38
CA ASN A 34 9.43 -5.21 -6.71
C ASN A 34 8.57 -4.51 -7.78
N ALA A 35 7.28 -4.29 -7.52
CA ALA A 35 6.36 -3.70 -8.48
C ALA A 35 6.69 -2.24 -8.84
N ILE A 36 7.25 -1.47 -7.90
CA ILE A 36 7.63 -0.06 -8.13
C ILE A 36 9.15 0.16 -8.16
N SER A 37 9.93 -0.92 -8.22
CA SER A 37 11.40 -0.92 -8.32
C SER A 37 12.10 -0.07 -7.24
N ILE A 38 11.72 -0.28 -5.98
CA ILE A 38 12.36 0.34 -4.81
C ILE A 38 12.86 -0.72 -3.84
N SER A 39 13.66 -0.32 -2.85
CA SER A 39 14.03 -1.23 -1.76
C SER A 39 12.85 -1.53 -0.85
N GLU A 40 12.83 -2.72 -0.28
CA GLU A 40 11.79 -3.15 0.68
C GLU A 40 11.66 -2.20 1.87
N LYS A 41 12.79 -1.75 2.43
CA LYS A 41 12.80 -0.72 3.48
C LYS A 41 12.06 0.55 3.06
N LYS A 42 12.24 0.99 1.82
CA LYS A 42 11.58 2.18 1.30
C LYS A 42 10.09 1.92 1.03
N ALA A 43 9.72 0.71 0.61
CA ALA A 43 8.33 0.30 0.46
C ALA A 43 7.59 0.32 1.82
N ILE A 44 8.24 -0.14 2.89
CA ILE A 44 7.73 -0.03 4.26
C ILE A 44 7.49 1.44 4.63
N GLU A 45 8.45 2.35 4.42
CA GLU A 45 8.25 3.79 4.69
C GLU A 45 7.06 4.38 3.90
N VAL A 46 6.88 3.96 2.64
CA VAL A 46 5.75 4.39 1.80
C VAL A 46 4.43 3.88 2.39
N LEU A 47 4.39 2.61 2.76
CA LEU A 47 3.21 1.97 3.31
C LEU A 47 2.84 2.52 4.69
N GLU A 48 3.81 2.85 5.54
CA GLU A 48 3.57 3.54 6.81
C GLU A 48 2.93 4.91 6.57
N LYS A 49 3.38 5.67 5.56
CA LYS A 49 2.73 6.95 5.20
C LYS A 49 1.30 6.76 4.71
N ILE A 50 1.04 5.75 3.91
CA ILE A 50 -0.32 5.39 3.47
C ILE A 50 -1.15 5.01 4.70
N ASN A 51 -0.62 4.17 5.59
CA ASN A 51 -1.31 3.73 6.80
C ASN A 51 -1.69 4.89 7.72
N ASN A 52 -0.73 5.74 8.06
CA ASN A 52 -0.93 6.84 9.00
C ASN A 52 -2.06 7.77 8.55
N ARG A 53 -2.29 7.88 7.24
CA ARG A 53 -3.25 8.83 6.68
C ARG A 53 -4.57 8.19 6.27
N ALA A 54 -4.58 6.95 5.80
CA ALA A 54 -5.81 6.21 5.46
C ALA A 54 -6.34 5.32 6.60
N GLN A 55 -5.55 5.17 7.67
CA GLN A 55 -5.81 4.31 8.82
C GLN A 55 -6.10 2.86 8.38
N PHE A 56 -5.24 2.33 7.51
CA PHE A 56 -5.35 0.97 6.94
C PHE A 56 -5.35 -0.11 8.02
N TRP A 57 -4.37 -0.03 8.91
CA TRP A 57 -4.04 -1.03 9.91
C TRP A 57 -4.23 -0.42 11.29
N ARG A 58 -5.05 -1.07 12.14
CA ARG A 58 -5.13 -0.75 13.57
C ARG A 58 -3.91 -1.36 14.26
N GLY A 59 -2.98 -0.54 14.74
CA GLY A 59 -1.79 -0.99 15.51
C GLY A 59 -0.46 -0.77 14.78
N SER A 60 0.60 -1.45 15.25
CA SER A 60 1.93 -1.40 14.63
C SER A 60 1.89 -2.03 13.24
N PHE A 61 2.44 -1.32 12.25
CA PHE A 61 2.66 -1.85 10.90
C PHE A 61 3.45 -3.17 11.01
N ALA A 62 2.97 -4.25 10.40
CA ALA A 62 3.60 -5.56 10.55
C ALA A 62 5.03 -5.50 9.97
N SER A 63 6.03 -5.55 10.85
CA SER A 63 7.42 -5.28 10.50
C SER A 63 8.09 -6.37 9.66
N ASN A 64 7.46 -7.52 9.41
CA ASN A 64 8.10 -8.67 8.77
C ASN A 64 7.11 -9.52 7.98
N GLY A 65 7.16 -9.48 6.64
CA GLY A 65 6.67 -10.55 5.76
C GLY A 65 5.16 -10.87 5.77
N ASP A 66 4.37 -10.27 6.66
CA ASP A 66 2.94 -10.54 6.75
C ASP A 66 2.20 -10.00 5.53
N SER A 67 1.22 -10.78 5.07
CA SER A 67 0.33 -10.40 3.98
C SER A 67 -0.50 -9.19 4.41
N LEU A 68 -0.21 -8.04 3.81
CA LEU A 68 -0.97 -6.81 3.96
C LEU A 68 -2.31 -6.95 3.25
N VAL A 69 -3.38 -6.71 3.99
CA VAL A 69 -4.76 -6.83 3.49
C VAL A 69 -5.35 -5.45 3.26
N VAL A 70 -5.89 -5.23 2.06
CA VAL A 70 -6.70 -4.05 1.72
C VAL A 70 -8.16 -4.45 1.59
N SER A 71 -8.99 -3.93 2.48
CA SER A 71 -10.45 -4.10 2.43
C SER A 71 -11.14 -2.98 1.65
N SER A 72 -12.42 -3.18 1.33
CA SER A 72 -13.27 -2.21 0.62
C SER A 72 -13.30 -0.83 1.26
N THR A 73 -13.57 -0.76 2.57
CA THR A 73 -13.58 0.50 3.33
C THR A 73 -12.27 1.28 3.20
N VAL A 74 -11.17 0.54 3.11
CA VAL A 74 -9.83 1.11 3.07
C VAL A 74 -9.48 1.56 1.66
N PHE A 75 -9.83 0.78 0.64
CA PHE A 75 -9.71 1.17 -0.77
C PHE A 75 -10.48 2.46 -1.07
N GLU A 76 -11.72 2.57 -0.57
CA GLU A 76 -12.56 3.77 -0.73
C GLU A 76 -11.90 5.05 -0.19
N ARG A 77 -11.07 4.96 0.85
CA ARG A 77 -10.36 6.12 1.41
C ARG A 77 -9.19 6.59 0.56
N ILE A 78 -8.61 5.71 -0.26
CA ILE A 78 -7.40 6.03 -1.04
C ILE A 78 -7.62 6.13 -2.54
N LYS A 79 -8.79 5.70 -3.06
CA LYS A 79 -9.06 5.69 -4.50
C LYS A 79 -9.03 7.09 -5.15
N ASP A 80 -9.21 8.16 -4.38
CA ASP A 80 -9.25 9.54 -4.89
C ASP A 80 -8.09 10.44 -4.42
N TRP A 81 -7.06 9.91 -3.72
CA TRP A 81 -5.96 10.72 -3.17
C TRP A 81 -5.08 11.48 -4.18
N PHE A 82 -5.14 11.12 -5.45
CA PHE A 82 -4.32 11.68 -6.53
C PHE A 82 -5.17 11.90 -7.81
N LYS A 83 -6.49 12.04 -7.65
CA LYS A 83 -7.36 12.52 -8.71
C LYS A 83 -7.30 14.04 -8.77
#